data_AF-A0A2D5QHY3-F1
#
_entry.id   AF-A0A2D5QHY3-F1
#
_cell.length_a   1.000
_cell.length_b   1.000
_cell.length_c   1.000
_cell.angle_alpha   90.00
_cell.angle_beta   90.00
_cell.angle_gamma   90.00
#
_symmetry.space_group_name_H-M   'P 1'
#
loop_
_entity.id
_entity.type
_entity.pdbx_description
1 polymer ?
#
loop_
_entity_poly.entity_id
_entity_poly.type
_entity_poly.pdbx_seq_one_letter_code
_entity_poly.pdbx_strand_id
1 'polypeptide(L)'
;MVQKSKGGKKSRSVVAGKKKKNEMKHNRKTNYKKKVVKKVECCVCMEEIPDTSDNTITCGKIHHSLCGECKMKCDTCPMCRSHAVQKPKSQNVNLRVVQKNQNSEIKRERILVKGMKIYQCDIGEGIYEKISEWYEEPVYKHQTKELYLYQDHYDIWTLNSLCDRDCECCIAESELYEELIGNHTWNMGICGYKKNISRNVIIKKLK
;
A
#
# COMPACT_ATOMS: atom_id res chain seq x y z
N MET A 1 56.90 -10.69 -31.13
CA MET A 1 56.99 -10.27 -29.71
C MET A 1 55.58 -10.12 -29.16
N VAL A 2 55.18 -10.93 -28.19
CA VAL A 2 53.92 -10.74 -27.44
C VAL A 2 54.27 -10.78 -25.96
N GLN A 3 54.22 -9.62 -25.31
CA GLN A 3 54.50 -9.49 -23.87
C GLN A 3 53.35 -10.12 -23.08
N LYS A 4 53.61 -11.29 -22.48
CA LYS A 4 52.71 -11.89 -21.48
C LYS A 4 52.85 -11.11 -20.17
N SER A 5 51.83 -10.34 -19.81
CA SER A 5 51.74 -9.67 -18.51
C SER A 5 51.61 -10.72 -17.40
N LYS A 6 52.55 -10.68 -16.43
CA LYS A 6 52.54 -11.53 -15.23
C LYS A 6 51.40 -11.07 -14.30
N GLY A 7 50.21 -11.65 -14.47
CA GLY A 7 49.07 -11.46 -13.58
C GLY A 7 49.30 -12.12 -12.23
N GLY A 8 49.95 -11.41 -11.30
CA GLY A 8 50.06 -11.85 -9.91
C GLY A 8 48.68 -12.00 -9.27
N LYS A 9 48.39 -13.17 -8.68
CA LYS A 9 47.21 -13.39 -7.84
C LYS A 9 47.29 -12.46 -6.62
N LYS A 10 46.72 -11.25 -6.72
CA LYS A 10 46.49 -10.39 -5.55
C LYS A 10 45.49 -11.10 -4.64
N SER A 11 45.99 -11.77 -3.62
CA SER A 11 45.18 -12.29 -2.51
C SER A 11 44.41 -11.11 -1.90
N ARG A 12 43.08 -11.13 -2.01
CA ARG A 12 42.22 -10.14 -1.33
C ARG A 12 42.60 -10.12 0.15
N SER A 13 42.78 -8.93 0.71
CA SER A 13 43.05 -8.78 2.14
C SER A 13 41.92 -9.42 2.94
N VAL A 14 42.27 -10.02 4.09
CA VAL A 14 41.31 -10.65 5.02
C VAL A 14 40.20 -9.67 5.41
N VAL A 15 40.53 -8.38 5.51
CA VAL A 15 39.61 -7.27 5.80
C VAL A 15 38.59 -7.07 4.68
N ALA A 16 39.01 -7.09 3.41
CA ALA A 16 38.10 -6.99 2.27
C ALA A 16 37.15 -8.20 2.19
N GLY A 17 37.64 -9.39 2.54
CA GLY A 17 36.82 -10.60 2.64
C GLY A 17 35.75 -10.52 3.74
N LYS A 18 36.10 -9.97 4.91
CA LYS A 18 35.17 -9.79 6.04
C LYS A 18 34.07 -8.76 5.73
N LYS A 19 34.41 -7.62 5.12
CA LYS A 19 33.42 -6.60 4.68
C LYS A 19 32.39 -7.19 3.73
N LYS A 20 32.84 -7.88 2.68
CA LYS A 20 31.96 -8.51 1.68
C LYS A 20 31.06 -9.59 2.29
N LYS A 21 31.54 -10.35 3.28
CA LYS A 21 30.71 -11.33 4.01
C LYS A 21 29.63 -10.65 4.87
N ASN A 22 29.94 -9.52 5.51
CA ASN A 22 28.96 -8.77 6.30
C ASN A 22 27.90 -8.11 5.42
N GLU A 23 28.29 -7.55 4.26
CA GLU A 23 27.35 -7.01 3.26
C GLU A 23 26.35 -8.06 2.75
N MET A 24 26.79 -9.32 2.56
CA MET A 24 25.92 -10.39 2.08
C MET A 24 25.10 -11.08 3.17
N LYS A 25 25.35 -10.79 4.46
CA LYS A 25 24.70 -11.49 5.59
C LYS A 25 23.20 -11.20 5.69
N HIS A 26 22.75 -10.08 5.11
CA HIS A 26 21.35 -9.66 5.08
C HIS A 26 20.65 -9.92 3.73
N ASN A 27 21.37 -10.44 2.73
CA ASN A 27 20.79 -10.79 1.45
C ASN A 27 20.08 -12.14 1.57
N ARG A 28 18.77 -12.08 1.86
CA ARG A 28 17.90 -13.25 1.79
C ARG A 28 17.92 -13.77 0.36
N LYS A 29 18.18 -15.06 0.16
CA LYS A 29 18.18 -15.69 -1.17
C LYS A 29 16.81 -15.45 -1.82
N THR A 30 16.77 -14.64 -2.88
CA THR A 30 15.57 -14.38 -3.69
C THR A 30 15.27 -15.51 -4.69
N ASN A 31 16.13 -16.53 -4.75
CA ASN A 31 16.04 -17.65 -5.69
C ASN A 31 15.06 -18.73 -5.20
N TYR A 32 13.86 -18.33 -4.78
CA TYR A 32 12.75 -19.28 -4.71
C TYR A 32 12.33 -19.55 -6.15
N LYS A 33 12.77 -20.68 -6.70
CA LYS A 33 12.31 -21.15 -8.01
C LYS A 33 10.78 -21.21 -7.95
N LYS A 34 10.10 -20.27 -8.62
CA LYS A 34 8.66 -20.35 -8.81
C LYS A 34 8.40 -21.67 -9.53
N LYS A 35 7.75 -22.62 -8.85
CA LYS A 35 7.34 -23.86 -9.49
C LYS A 35 6.39 -23.48 -10.62
N VAL A 36 6.72 -23.87 -11.85
CA VAL A 36 5.80 -23.73 -12.98
C VAL A 36 4.63 -24.65 -12.68
N VAL A 37 3.48 -24.06 -12.34
CA VAL A 37 2.25 -24.81 -12.08
C VAL A 37 1.68 -25.18 -13.44
N LYS A 38 1.59 -26.49 -13.72
CA LYS A 38 0.91 -26.99 -14.92
C LYS A 38 -0.59 -26.74 -14.75
N LYS A 39 -1.25 -26.30 -15.81
CA LYS A 39 -2.70 -26.15 -15.86
C LYS A 39 -3.30 -27.33 -16.60
N VAL A 40 -4.46 -27.79 -16.14
CA VAL A 40 -5.25 -28.88 -16.72
C VAL A 40 -6.69 -28.38 -16.86
N GLU A 41 -7.42 -28.88 -17.84
CA GLU A 41 -8.80 -28.47 -18.08
C GLU A 41 -9.79 -29.28 -17.23
N CYS A 42 -10.80 -28.62 -16.69
CA CYS A 42 -11.90 -29.27 -15.97
C CYS A 42 -12.82 -30.03 -16.94
N CYS A 43 -13.09 -31.30 -16.70
CA CYS A 43 -13.93 -32.10 -17.62
C CYS A 43 -15.44 -31.78 -17.60
N VAL A 44 -15.90 -30.83 -16.78
CA VAL A 44 -17.32 -30.43 -16.69
C VAL A 44 -17.54 -29.01 -17.22
N CYS A 45 -16.77 -28.03 -16.72
CA CYS A 45 -16.92 -26.63 -17.13
C CYS A 45 -15.88 -26.17 -18.17
N MET A 46 -14.92 -27.02 -18.54
CA MET A 46 -13.85 -26.71 -19.50
C MET A 46 -12.93 -25.54 -19.08
N GLU A 47 -12.94 -25.17 -17.79
CA GLU A 47 -12.07 -24.13 -17.27
C GLU A 47 -10.64 -24.64 -17.02
N GLU A 48 -9.65 -23.78 -17.27
CA GLU A 48 -8.26 -24.05 -16.92
C GLU A 48 -8.04 -23.97 -15.41
N ILE A 49 -7.74 -25.10 -14.79
CA ILE A 49 -7.46 -25.21 -13.36
C ILE A 49 -6.01 -25.64 -13.09
N PRO A 50 -5.41 -25.26 -11.95
CA PRO A 50 -4.09 -25.73 -11.59
C PRO A 50 -4.11 -27.24 -11.30
N ASP A 51 -3.09 -27.96 -11.77
CA ASP A 51 -2.91 -29.40 -11.54
C ASP A 51 -2.46 -29.65 -10.10
N THR A 52 -3.44 -29.71 -9.19
CA THR A 52 -3.25 -29.98 -7.76
C THR A 52 -4.04 -31.23 -7.36
N SER A 53 -3.56 -31.94 -6.34
CA SER A 53 -4.24 -33.14 -5.81
C SER A 53 -5.70 -32.88 -5.45
N ASP A 54 -6.00 -31.68 -4.98
CA ASP A 54 -7.34 -31.30 -4.53
C ASP A 54 -8.34 -31.19 -5.68
N ASN A 55 -7.86 -30.88 -6.88
CA ASN A 55 -8.64 -30.81 -8.11
C ASN A 55 -8.77 -32.17 -8.80
N THR A 56 -8.14 -33.21 -8.28
CA THR A 56 -8.26 -34.57 -8.83
C THR A 56 -9.26 -35.41 -8.05
N ILE A 57 -9.97 -36.27 -8.77
CA ILE A 57 -10.85 -37.31 -8.24
C ILE A 57 -10.30 -38.64 -8.73
N THR A 58 -10.13 -39.59 -7.81
CA THR A 58 -9.60 -40.91 -8.13
C THR A 58 -10.73 -41.91 -8.27
N CYS A 59 -10.88 -42.43 -9.48
CA CYS A 59 -11.90 -43.38 -9.89
C CYS A 59 -11.24 -44.74 -10.14
N GLY A 60 -11.13 -45.56 -9.09
CA GLY A 60 -10.37 -46.80 -9.14
C GLY A 60 -8.88 -46.53 -9.40
N LYS A 61 -8.42 -46.81 -10.63
CA LYS A 61 -7.02 -46.57 -11.08
C LYS A 61 -6.84 -45.29 -11.92
N ILE A 62 -7.92 -44.58 -12.25
CA ILE A 62 -7.91 -43.42 -13.16
C ILE A 62 -8.14 -42.14 -12.36
N HIS A 63 -7.44 -41.06 -12.73
CA HIS A 63 -7.62 -39.74 -12.13
C HIS A 63 -8.33 -38.81 -13.10
N HIS A 64 -9.39 -38.14 -12.64
CA HIS A 64 -10.11 -37.09 -13.39
C HIS A 64 -9.93 -35.74 -12.71
N SER A 65 -9.72 -34.70 -13.50
CA SER A 65 -9.54 -33.33 -13.00
C SER A 65 -10.85 -32.55 -13.06
N LEU A 66 -11.30 -32.03 -11.91
CA LEU A 66 -12.46 -31.16 -11.76
C LEU A 66 -12.10 -29.90 -10.98
N CYS A 67 -12.69 -28.77 -11.35
CA CYS A 67 -12.59 -27.55 -10.57
C CYS A 67 -13.33 -27.69 -9.23
N GLY A 68 -12.97 -26.87 -8.25
CA GLY A 68 -13.56 -26.93 -6.91
C GLY A 68 -15.08 -26.77 -6.91
N GLU A 69 -15.62 -25.90 -7.77
CA GLU A 69 -17.07 -25.69 -7.86
C GLU A 69 -17.81 -26.92 -8.43
N CYS A 70 -17.32 -27.48 -9.53
CA CYS A 70 -17.88 -28.70 -10.11
C CYS A 70 -17.76 -29.87 -9.14
N LYS A 71 -16.62 -30.00 -8.43
CA LYS A 71 -16.40 -31.05 -7.43
C LYS A 71 -17.36 -30.95 -6.24
N MET A 72 -17.78 -29.75 -5.84
CA MET A 72 -18.74 -29.55 -4.75
C MET A 72 -20.19 -29.81 -5.17
N LYS A 73 -20.51 -29.62 -6.46
CA LYS A 73 -21.86 -29.82 -7.02
C LYS A 73 -22.10 -31.25 -7.53
N CYS A 74 -21.04 -32.01 -7.80
CA CYS A 74 -21.12 -33.40 -8.27
C CYS A 74 -21.16 -34.40 -7.11
N ASP A 75 -22.31 -35.02 -6.88
CA ASP A 75 -22.43 -36.15 -5.94
C ASP A 75 -21.80 -37.43 -6.51
N THR A 76 -21.87 -37.62 -7.83
CA THR A 76 -21.28 -38.75 -8.56
C THR A 76 -20.27 -38.28 -9.58
N CYS A 77 -19.24 -39.09 -9.84
CA CYS A 77 -18.21 -38.73 -10.81
C CYS A 77 -18.86 -38.58 -12.21
N PRO A 78 -18.72 -37.42 -12.88
CA PRO A 78 -19.34 -37.18 -14.19
C PRO A 78 -18.81 -38.13 -15.28
N MET A 79 -17.56 -38.57 -15.15
CA MET A 79 -16.89 -39.47 -16.12
C MET A 79 -17.24 -40.94 -15.91
N CYS A 80 -17.28 -41.41 -14.66
CA CYS A 80 -17.48 -42.83 -14.38
C CYS A 80 -18.92 -43.19 -13.99
N ARG A 81 -19.72 -42.22 -13.53
CA ARG A 81 -21.12 -42.38 -13.04
C ARG A 81 -21.35 -43.51 -12.03
N SER A 82 -20.28 -44.08 -11.46
CA SER A 82 -20.31 -45.38 -10.78
C SER A 82 -20.08 -45.29 -9.28
N HIS A 83 -19.56 -44.17 -8.78
CA HIS A 83 -19.26 -43.99 -7.36
C HIS A 83 -19.41 -42.53 -6.95
N ALA A 84 -19.65 -42.34 -5.66
CA ALA A 84 -19.77 -41.03 -5.06
C ALA A 84 -18.40 -40.33 -5.04
N VAL A 85 -18.40 -39.03 -5.35
CA VAL A 85 -17.20 -38.21 -5.25
C VAL A 85 -16.92 -37.94 -3.77
N GLN A 86 -15.71 -38.25 -3.31
CA GLN A 86 -15.32 -37.87 -1.96
C GLN A 86 -15.24 -36.35 -1.85
N LYS A 87 -16.04 -35.79 -0.93
CA LYS A 87 -16.01 -34.37 -0.62
C LYS A 87 -14.60 -33.98 -0.13
N PRO A 88 -14.11 -32.77 -0.47
CA PRO A 88 -12.84 -32.28 0.08
C PRO A 88 -12.87 -32.39 1.60
N LYS A 89 -11.87 -33.08 2.18
CA LYS A 89 -11.74 -33.12 3.64
C LYS A 89 -11.29 -31.74 4.09
N SER A 90 -12.06 -31.10 4.97
CA SER A 90 -11.64 -29.86 5.60
C SER A 90 -10.31 -30.13 6.33
N GLN A 91 -9.26 -29.44 5.90
CA GLN A 91 -7.98 -29.50 6.58
C GLN A 91 -7.84 -28.24 7.43
N ASN A 92 -7.73 -28.42 8.74
CA ASN A 92 -7.30 -27.35 9.64
C ASN A 92 -5.80 -27.12 9.40
N VAL A 93 -5.48 -26.23 8.47
CA VAL A 93 -4.10 -25.83 8.21
C VAL A 93 -3.73 -24.78 9.25
N ASN A 94 -2.86 -25.17 10.19
CA ASN A 94 -2.20 -24.21 11.09
C ASN A 94 -1.19 -23.38 10.30
N LEU A 95 -1.69 -22.38 9.57
CA LEU A 95 -0.86 -21.37 8.95
C LEU A 95 -0.21 -20.58 10.08
N ARG A 96 1.12 -20.66 10.21
CA ARG A 96 1.86 -19.63 10.95
C ARG A 96 1.66 -18.32 10.22
N VAL A 97 0.66 -17.56 10.65
CA VAL A 97 0.55 -16.15 10.32
C VAL A 97 1.81 -15.51 10.89
N VAL A 98 2.77 -15.21 10.02
CA VAL A 98 3.83 -14.27 10.37
C VAL A 98 3.08 -12.99 10.65
N GLN A 99 2.85 -12.69 11.92
CA GLN A 99 2.44 -11.37 12.34
C GLN A 99 3.54 -10.45 11.81
N LYS A 100 3.25 -9.76 10.69
CA LYS A 100 4.00 -8.57 10.34
C LYS A 100 3.87 -7.73 11.59
N ASN A 101 4.98 -7.50 12.30
CA ASN A 101 5.04 -6.54 13.37
C ASN A 101 4.41 -5.26 12.82
N GLN A 102 3.16 -4.96 13.20
CA GLN A 102 2.52 -3.67 12.96
C GLN A 102 3.11 -2.61 13.90
N ASN A 103 4.42 -2.74 14.19
CA ASN A 103 5.22 -1.84 14.99
C ASN A 103 6.24 -1.09 14.12
N SER A 104 6.07 -1.11 12.80
CA SER A 104 6.44 0.08 12.06
C SER A 104 5.31 1.07 12.31
N GLU A 105 5.51 2.01 13.25
CA GLU A 105 4.82 3.29 13.16
C GLU A 105 4.84 3.68 11.68
N ILE A 106 3.69 3.63 11.01
CA ILE A 106 3.59 4.18 9.67
C ILE A 106 3.99 5.63 9.88
N LYS A 107 5.19 6.00 9.44
CA LYS A 107 5.68 7.38 9.50
C LYS A 107 4.80 8.17 8.54
N ARG A 108 3.60 8.51 9.00
CA ARG A 108 2.70 9.39 8.29
C ARG A 108 3.41 10.72 8.19
N GLU A 109 3.40 11.26 6.99
CA GLU A 109 3.94 12.58 6.75
C GLU A 109 3.18 13.58 7.61
N ARG A 110 3.90 14.34 8.43
CA ARG A 110 3.31 15.36 9.29
C ARG A 110 3.79 16.73 8.86
N ILE A 111 2.90 17.70 8.94
CA ILE A 111 3.19 19.10 8.70
C ILE A 111 2.82 19.92 9.93
N LEU A 112 3.58 20.99 10.18
CA LEU A 112 3.30 22.00 11.18
C LEU A 112 2.85 23.27 10.47
N VAL A 113 1.66 23.74 10.82
CA VAL A 113 1.04 24.95 10.28
C VAL A 113 1.08 26.01 11.37
N LYS A 114 1.66 27.18 11.07
CA LYS A 114 1.76 28.34 11.97
C LYS A 114 1.19 29.60 11.32
N GLY A 115 0.62 30.49 12.12
CA GLY A 115 0.08 31.76 11.62
C GLY A 115 -1.42 31.72 11.34
N MET A 116 -2.07 30.56 11.54
CA MET A 116 -3.51 30.36 11.46
C MET A 116 -4.21 30.72 12.79
N LYS A 117 -3.94 31.94 13.27
CA LYS A 117 -4.60 32.54 14.43
C LYS A 117 -5.11 33.91 14.04
N ILE A 118 -6.38 34.18 14.35
CA ILE A 118 -7.00 35.49 14.15
C ILE A 118 -7.33 36.05 15.53
N TYR A 119 -6.73 37.19 15.88
CA TYR A 119 -6.80 37.76 17.23
C TYR A 119 -6.41 36.73 18.31
N GLN A 120 -7.34 36.33 19.17
CA GLN A 120 -7.16 35.32 20.23
C GLN A 120 -7.76 33.96 19.85
N CYS A 121 -8.30 33.81 18.63
CA CYS A 121 -8.95 32.59 18.16
C CYS A 121 -8.01 31.78 17.27
N ASP A 122 -7.83 30.51 17.63
CA ASP A 122 -7.08 29.54 16.83
C ASP A 122 -8.01 28.80 15.88
N ILE A 123 -7.92 29.15 14.60
CA ILE A 123 -8.74 28.61 13.52
C ILE A 123 -8.19 27.31 12.93
N GLY A 124 -6.92 26.98 13.18
CA GLY A 124 -6.26 25.87 12.49
C GLY A 124 -4.74 25.80 12.67
N GLU A 125 -4.16 26.51 13.63
CA GLU A 125 -2.75 26.39 13.96
C GLU A 125 -2.48 25.06 14.67
N GLY A 126 -1.53 24.27 14.14
CA GLY A 126 -1.19 23.00 14.76
C GLY A 126 -0.49 22.02 13.83
N ILE A 127 -0.52 20.75 14.25
CA ILE A 127 0.09 19.64 13.54
C ILE A 127 -1.01 18.94 12.73
N TYR A 128 -0.71 18.69 11.46
CA TYR A 128 -1.56 17.90 10.59
C TYR A 128 -0.82 16.63 10.15
N GLU A 129 -1.58 15.56 9.99
CA GLU A 129 -1.10 14.26 9.50
C GLU A 129 -1.71 13.95 8.15
N LYS A 130 -0.89 13.47 7.22
CA LYS A 130 -1.35 13.05 5.90
C LYS A 130 -2.24 11.82 6.01
N ILE A 131 -3.44 11.90 5.44
CA ILE A 131 -4.45 10.81 5.43
C ILE A 131 -4.71 10.24 4.03
N SER A 132 -4.15 10.85 2.97
CA SER A 132 -4.37 10.39 1.60
C SER A 132 -3.58 9.11 1.28
N GLU A 133 -4.17 7.97 1.64
CA GLU A 133 -3.95 6.70 0.93
C GLU A 133 -5.04 6.47 -0.14
N TRP A 134 -6.17 7.18 -0.05
CA TRP A 134 -7.39 6.95 -0.83
C TRP A 134 -7.78 8.08 -1.78
N TYR A 135 -7.10 9.24 -1.68
CA TYR A 135 -7.37 10.42 -2.49
C TYR A 135 -6.25 10.60 -3.51
N GLU A 136 -6.59 11.06 -4.72
CA GLU A 136 -5.62 11.34 -5.78
C GLU A 136 -4.61 12.43 -5.37
N GLU A 137 -5.04 13.36 -4.52
CA GLU A 137 -4.19 14.44 -4.01
C GLU A 137 -3.93 14.34 -2.51
N PRO A 138 -2.86 14.99 -2.02
CA PRO A 138 -2.55 15.10 -0.60
C PRO A 138 -3.68 15.76 0.23
N VAL A 139 -4.21 14.99 1.18
CA VAL A 139 -5.12 15.49 2.23
C VAL A 139 -4.45 15.34 3.59
N TYR A 140 -4.48 16.39 4.39
CA TYR A 140 -3.94 16.42 5.75
C TYR A 140 -5.04 16.71 6.78
N LYS A 141 -5.09 15.92 7.84
CA LYS A 141 -6.05 16.09 8.95
C LYS A 141 -5.35 16.66 10.18
N HIS A 142 -5.97 17.65 10.83
CA HIS A 142 -5.47 18.23 12.08
C HIS A 142 -5.49 17.19 13.21
N GLN A 143 -4.47 17.18 14.06
CA GLN A 143 -4.29 16.14 15.08
C GLN A 143 -5.36 16.17 16.18
N THR A 144 -5.82 17.37 16.56
CA THR A 144 -6.74 17.56 17.70
C THR A 144 -8.11 18.14 17.33
N LYS A 145 -8.31 18.53 16.07
CA LYS A 145 -9.53 19.21 15.60
C LYS A 145 -10.05 18.49 14.36
N GLU A 146 -11.35 18.58 14.13
CA GLU A 146 -11.94 18.14 12.85
C GLU A 146 -11.72 19.21 11.79
N LEU A 147 -10.46 19.34 11.37
CA LEU A 147 -10.03 20.26 10.34
C LEU A 147 -9.17 19.52 9.32
N TYR A 148 -9.33 19.89 8.05
CA TYR A 148 -8.70 19.26 6.91
C TYR A 148 -8.05 20.32 6.04
N LEU A 149 -6.85 20.03 5.56
CA LEU A 149 -6.13 20.76 4.53
C LEU A 149 -6.07 19.90 3.27
N TYR A 150 -6.60 20.40 2.17
CA TYR A 150 -6.64 19.71 0.89
C TYR A 150 -6.57 20.71 -0.25
N GLN A 151 -6.26 20.22 -1.45
CA GLN A 151 -6.35 20.99 -2.68
C GLN A 151 -7.76 20.82 -3.27
N ASP A 152 -8.40 21.94 -3.60
CA ASP A 152 -9.73 21.94 -4.23
C ASP A 152 -9.63 21.80 -5.76
N HIS A 153 -10.78 21.86 -6.44
CA HIS A 153 -10.85 21.69 -7.89
C HIS A 153 -10.27 22.88 -8.69
N TYR A 154 -9.89 23.97 -8.02
CA TYR A 154 -9.19 25.12 -8.61
C TYR A 154 -7.69 25.12 -8.29
N ASP A 155 -7.15 24.00 -7.80
CA ASP A 155 -5.78 23.84 -7.35
C ASP A 155 -5.41 24.76 -6.17
N ILE A 156 -6.40 25.25 -5.41
CA ILE A 156 -6.20 26.11 -4.24
C ILE A 156 -6.16 25.27 -2.97
N TRP A 157 -5.24 25.59 -2.05
CA TRP A 157 -5.19 24.92 -0.75
C TRP A 157 -6.23 25.48 0.18
N THR A 158 -7.09 24.59 0.67
CA THR A 158 -8.28 24.94 1.43
C THR A 158 -8.25 24.28 2.80
N LEU A 159 -8.57 25.06 3.83
CA LEU A 159 -8.81 24.63 5.20
C LEU A 159 -10.32 24.57 5.44
N ASN A 160 -10.82 23.42 5.87
CA ASN A 160 -12.24 23.26 6.15
C ASN A 160 -12.52 22.23 7.27
N SER A 161 -13.73 22.22 7.81
CA SER A 161 -14.19 21.23 8.79
C SER A 161 -14.59 19.90 8.17
N LEU A 162 -14.88 19.90 6.87
CA LEU A 162 -15.18 18.72 6.06
C LEU A 162 -14.23 18.65 4.87
N CYS A 163 -13.81 17.45 4.48
CA CYS A 163 -13.03 17.24 3.28
C CYS A 163 -13.98 17.08 2.09
N ASP A 164 -14.42 18.20 1.52
CA ASP A 164 -15.33 18.25 0.38
C ASP A 164 -14.78 19.22 -0.68
N ARG A 165 -14.45 18.69 -1.86
CA ARG A 165 -13.82 19.45 -2.96
C ARG A 165 -14.79 20.39 -3.67
N ASP A 166 -16.09 20.15 -3.52
CA ASP A 166 -17.15 20.93 -4.16
C ASP A 166 -17.77 21.92 -3.16
N CYS A 167 -17.22 22.02 -1.94
CA CYS A 167 -17.75 22.91 -0.92
C CYS A 167 -17.40 24.37 -1.21
N GLU A 168 -18.43 25.18 -1.46
CA GLU A 168 -18.29 26.64 -1.64
C GLU A 168 -17.93 27.40 -0.36
N CYS A 169 -17.96 26.73 0.80
CA CYS A 169 -17.69 27.32 2.10
C CYS A 169 -16.37 26.80 2.67
N CYS A 170 -15.33 27.63 2.71
CA CYS A 170 -14.06 27.34 3.36
C CYS A 170 -13.85 28.16 4.64
N ILE A 171 -13.02 27.65 5.56
CA ILE A 171 -12.58 28.39 6.75
C ILE A 171 -11.41 29.30 6.39
N ALA A 172 -10.49 28.78 5.58
CA ALA A 172 -9.42 29.57 4.98
C ALA A 172 -9.00 28.95 3.65
N GLU A 173 -8.47 29.77 2.76
CA GLU A 173 -7.93 29.36 1.46
C GLU A 173 -6.59 30.05 1.24
N SER A 174 -5.65 29.38 0.57
CA SER A 174 -4.40 30.01 0.13
C SER A 174 -4.64 30.86 -1.12
N GLU A 175 -3.68 31.70 -1.48
CA GLU A 175 -3.56 32.10 -2.89
C GLU A 175 -3.15 30.89 -3.75
N LEU A 176 -3.18 31.02 -5.07
CA LEU A 176 -2.82 29.92 -5.98
C LEU A 176 -1.33 29.55 -5.80
N TYR A 177 -1.06 28.37 -5.26
CA TYR A 177 0.29 27.84 -5.05
C TYR A 177 0.36 26.35 -5.42
N GLU A 178 1.37 25.97 -6.21
CA GLU A 178 1.60 24.57 -6.60
C GLU A 178 1.97 23.66 -5.40
N GLU A 179 2.71 24.20 -4.41
CA GLU A 179 3.19 23.44 -3.25
C GLU A 179 2.59 23.97 -1.94
N LEU A 180 2.08 23.09 -1.08
CA LEU A 180 1.59 23.46 0.26
C LEU A 180 2.70 23.94 1.21
N ILE A 181 3.92 23.40 1.07
CA ILE A 181 5.01 23.66 2.00
C ILE A 181 5.63 25.01 1.66
N GLY A 182 5.71 25.91 2.64
CA GLY A 182 6.27 27.23 2.38
C GLY A 182 5.75 28.30 3.33
N ASN A 183 5.94 29.54 2.92
CA ASN A 183 5.35 30.71 3.53
C ASN A 183 4.35 31.28 2.52
N HIS A 184 3.08 31.11 2.80
CA HIS A 184 2.00 31.36 1.87
C HIS A 184 1.03 32.38 2.46
N THR A 185 0.47 33.24 1.61
CA THR A 185 -0.64 34.10 2.01
C THR A 185 -1.92 33.27 2.03
N TRP A 186 -2.64 33.32 3.14
CA TRP A 186 -3.95 32.68 3.30
C TRP A 186 -5.01 33.72 3.65
N ASN A 187 -6.14 33.60 2.98
CA ASN A 187 -7.34 34.37 3.23
C ASN A 187 -8.23 33.58 4.20
N MET A 188 -8.45 34.15 5.38
CA MET A 188 -9.20 33.48 6.44
C MET A 188 -10.56 34.14 6.61
N GLY A 189 -11.62 33.32 6.54
CA GLY A 189 -13.00 33.74 6.76
C GLY A 189 -13.42 33.47 8.20
N ILE A 190 -13.92 34.49 8.90
CA ILE A 190 -14.62 34.27 10.17
C ILE A 190 -16.06 33.92 9.81
N CYS A 191 -16.42 32.65 10.03
CA CYS A 191 -17.77 32.06 9.98
C CYS A 191 -18.89 33.09 9.69
N GLY A 192 -19.28 33.21 8.42
CA GLY A 192 -20.44 34.02 8.00
C GLY A 192 -20.20 35.48 7.61
N TYR A 193 -18.97 36.02 7.69
CA TYR A 193 -18.69 37.41 7.31
C TYR A 193 -17.66 37.53 6.17
N LYS A 194 -18.01 38.30 5.13
CA LYS A 194 -17.23 38.62 3.92
C LYS A 194 -15.91 39.39 4.14
N LYS A 195 -15.38 39.45 5.37
CA LYS A 195 -14.10 40.10 5.65
C LYS A 195 -13.02 39.03 5.74
N ASN A 196 -12.43 38.73 4.59
CA ASN A 196 -11.25 37.88 4.50
C ASN A 196 -10.07 38.64 5.11
N ILE A 197 -9.49 38.09 6.17
CA ILE A 197 -8.23 38.59 6.73
C ILE A 197 -7.12 37.79 6.09
N SER A 198 -6.28 38.47 5.29
CA SER A 198 -5.10 37.85 4.71
C SER A 198 -3.97 37.80 5.73
N ARG A 199 -3.38 36.62 5.94
CA ARG A 199 -2.20 36.43 6.79
C ARG A 199 -1.20 35.49 6.15
N ASN A 200 0.07 35.73 6.47
CA ASN A 200 1.13 34.80 6.14
C ASN A 200 1.05 33.57 7.06
N VAL A 201 0.94 32.40 6.45
CA VAL A 201 0.93 31.09 7.11
C VAL A 201 2.20 30.35 6.70
N ILE A 202 2.88 29.82 7.71
CA ILE A 202 4.12 29.06 7.52
C ILE A 202 3.81 27.58 7.71
N ILE A 203 3.99 26.80 6.66
CA ILE A 203 3.77 25.34 6.66
C ILE A 203 5.12 24.64 6.47
N LYS A 204 5.48 23.79 7.43
CA LYS A 204 6.75 23.05 7.43
C LYS A 204 6.53 21.56 7.63
N LYS A 205 7.25 20.75 6.85
CA LYS A 205 7.30 19.31 7.06
C LYS A 205 8.04 18.97 8.36
N LEU A 206 7.43 18.15 9.19
CA LEU A 206 8.04 17.61 10.40
C LEU A 206 8.78 16.31 10.05
N LYS A 207 10.02 16.20 10.53
CA LYS A 207 10.86 15.00 10.37
C LYS A 207 10.53 13.93 11.40
#